data_AF-A0A0K1JKY3-F1
#
_entry.id   AF-A0A0K1JKY3-F1
#
_cell.length_a   1.000
_cell.length_b   1.000
_cell.length_c   1.000
_cell.angle_alpha   90.00
_cell.angle_beta   90.00
_cell.angle_gamma   90.00
#
_symmetry.space_group_name_H-M   'P 1'
#
loop_
_entity.id
_entity.type
_entity.pdbx_description
1 polymer ?
#
loop_
_entity_poly.entity_id
_entity_poly.type
_entity_poly.pdbx_seq_one_letter_code
_entity_poly.pdbx_strand_id
1 'polypeptide(L)'
;MSFSTTPSAASHPEPDSASVFTFDFQALEDPGEGQRWSTWDTIERLCHGPEPRPDWVVTGSALDTELGVLKTGKEADVFLIERTSTNDPERTVVMAAKRYRNEDHRTFHRNNTYTEGRRTRNSRDTRAMAKGSEHGKAVAAGQWAGAEWEALKTFWSQGIPVPYPVQIDGTEILMEFVTGPDGAGAPRLAQARTTPALLQTWFDQLRDAMVGLVRAGFAHGDLSPYNILAAGERLVVIDLPQAIDVIGNPQGMDFLHRDCRNVARWFSSKGHEVDEETLFADLVAYAY
;
A
#
# COMPACT_ATOMS: atom_id res chain seq x y z
N MET A 1 -12.63 -40.94 86.36
CA MET A 1 -12.63 -40.58 84.93
C MET A 1 -13.18 -39.18 84.81
N SER A 2 -12.39 -38.24 84.29
CA SER A 2 -12.85 -37.04 83.55
C SER A 2 -11.60 -36.30 83.09
N PHE A 3 -11.46 -36.24 81.77
CA PHE A 3 -10.31 -35.71 81.04
C PHE A 3 -10.30 -34.17 81.03
N SER A 4 -9.08 -33.63 81.11
CA SER A 4 -8.73 -32.24 80.83
C SER A 4 -8.57 -32.06 79.32
N THR A 5 -9.24 -31.07 78.73
CA THR A 5 -8.89 -30.56 77.39
C THR A 5 -9.16 -29.06 77.31
N THR A 6 -8.08 -28.28 77.21
CA THR A 6 -8.06 -26.87 76.81
C THR A 6 -8.28 -26.78 75.29
N PRO A 7 -9.09 -25.84 74.76
CA PRO A 7 -9.13 -25.60 73.32
C PRO A 7 -8.04 -24.61 72.89
N SER A 8 -7.46 -24.95 71.74
CA SER A 8 -6.36 -24.31 71.01
C SER A 8 -6.76 -23.00 70.34
N ALA A 9 -5.79 -22.08 70.23
CA ALA A 9 -5.90 -20.80 69.55
C ALA A 9 -6.28 -20.93 68.06
N ALA A 10 -7.14 -20.03 67.59
CA ALA A 10 -7.55 -19.91 66.20
C ALA A 10 -6.41 -19.34 65.34
N SER A 11 -5.95 -20.11 64.34
CA SER A 11 -5.06 -19.65 63.29
C SER A 11 -5.86 -18.84 62.25
N HIS A 12 -5.51 -17.57 62.07
CA HIS A 12 -5.91 -16.82 60.86
C HIS A 12 -5.10 -17.36 59.67
N PRO A 13 -5.73 -17.63 58.51
CA PRO A 13 -4.99 -17.96 57.30
C PRO A 13 -4.30 -16.71 56.77
N GLU A 14 -2.99 -16.78 56.56
CA GLU A 14 -2.27 -15.78 55.77
C GLU A 14 -2.75 -15.83 54.31
N PRO A 15 -2.88 -14.68 53.63
CA PRO A 15 -3.24 -14.66 52.21
C PRO A 15 -2.11 -15.26 51.38
N ASP A 16 -2.46 -16.31 50.64
CA ASP A 16 -1.60 -17.03 49.71
C ASP A 16 -1.04 -16.07 48.64
N SER A 17 0.26 -15.76 48.72
CA SER A 17 0.96 -14.84 47.83
C SER A 17 1.12 -15.36 46.38
N ALA A 18 0.56 -16.53 46.06
CA ALA A 18 0.64 -17.14 44.74
C ALA A 18 -0.45 -16.67 43.75
N SER A 19 -1.47 -15.92 44.19
CA SER A 19 -2.63 -15.57 43.35
C SER A 19 -2.45 -14.35 42.42
N VAL A 20 -1.25 -13.78 42.31
CA VAL A 20 -1.03 -12.49 41.62
C VAL A 20 -0.75 -12.64 40.11
N PHE A 21 -0.50 -13.86 39.62
CA PHE A 21 -0.21 -14.11 38.20
C PHE A 21 -0.95 -15.34 37.66
N THR A 22 -2.28 -15.32 37.66
CA THR A 22 -3.06 -16.21 36.81
C THR A 22 -3.03 -15.67 35.38
N PHE A 23 -2.29 -16.37 34.51
CA PHE A 23 -2.35 -16.16 33.07
C PHE A 23 -3.56 -16.91 32.54
N ASP A 24 -4.63 -16.20 32.18
CA ASP A 24 -5.72 -16.78 31.41
C ASP A 24 -5.23 -17.03 29.98
N PHE A 25 -4.80 -18.27 29.72
CA PHE A 25 -4.41 -18.69 28.39
C PHE A 25 -5.67 -19.00 27.59
N GLN A 26 -6.14 -18.02 26.81
CA GLN A 26 -7.16 -18.27 25.80
C GLN A 26 -6.47 -18.85 24.56
N ALA A 27 -6.75 -20.12 24.27
CA ALA A 27 -6.35 -20.71 23.00
C ALA A 27 -7.10 -19.97 21.88
N LEU A 28 -6.36 -19.29 21.03
CA LEU A 28 -6.91 -18.76 19.79
C LEU A 28 -7.25 -19.94 18.87
N GLU A 29 -8.47 -19.98 18.36
CA GLU A 29 -8.88 -20.99 17.39
C GLU A 29 -8.04 -20.87 16.11
N ASP A 30 -7.74 -22.01 15.47
CA ASP A 30 -7.03 -22.00 14.19
C ASP A 30 -7.86 -21.24 13.13
N PRO A 31 -7.22 -20.47 12.22
CA PRO A 31 -7.92 -19.74 11.18
C PRO A 31 -8.82 -20.64 10.33
N GLY A 32 -10.03 -20.17 10.04
CA GLY A 32 -10.99 -20.85 9.16
C GLY A 32 -10.63 -20.75 7.67
N GLU A 33 -11.54 -21.23 6.80
CA GLU A 33 -11.37 -21.13 5.36
C GLU A 33 -11.23 -19.67 4.90
N GLY A 34 -10.20 -19.38 4.10
CA GLY A 34 -9.92 -18.01 3.63
C GLY A 34 -9.34 -17.08 4.69
N GLN A 35 -8.95 -17.60 5.87
CA GLN A 35 -8.36 -16.82 6.94
C GLN A 35 -6.90 -17.20 7.18
N ARG A 36 -6.12 -16.24 7.67
CA ARG A 36 -4.75 -16.46 8.14
C ARG A 36 -4.45 -15.53 9.32
N TRP A 37 -3.53 -15.94 10.18
CA TRP A 37 -2.94 -15.00 11.14
C TRP A 37 -2.25 -13.86 10.38
N SER A 38 -2.47 -12.63 10.85
CA SER A 38 -1.77 -11.47 10.32
C SER A 38 -0.26 -11.66 10.49
N THR A 39 0.49 -11.32 9.45
CA THR A 39 1.96 -11.41 9.49
C THR A 39 2.62 -10.21 10.15
N TRP A 40 1.83 -9.28 10.72
CA TRP A 40 2.34 -8.04 11.31
C TRP A 40 3.47 -8.28 12.33
N ASP A 41 3.30 -9.18 13.29
CA ASP A 41 4.32 -9.43 14.31
C ASP A 41 5.47 -10.33 13.84
N THR A 42 5.34 -10.96 12.66
CA THR A 42 6.33 -11.89 12.11
C THR A 42 7.25 -11.26 11.07
N ILE A 43 6.83 -10.17 10.41
CA ILE A 43 7.66 -9.46 9.44
C ILE A 43 8.68 -8.52 10.12
N GLU A 44 9.73 -8.17 9.40
CA GLU A 44 10.73 -7.21 9.88
C GLU A 44 10.13 -5.81 10.03
N ARG A 45 10.63 -5.02 10.99
CA ARG A 45 10.10 -3.68 11.26
C ARG A 45 10.13 -2.73 10.05
N LEU A 46 11.12 -2.89 9.16
CA LEU A 46 11.26 -2.07 7.95
C LEU A 46 10.18 -2.36 6.90
N CYS A 47 9.52 -3.51 7.03
CA CYS A 47 8.40 -3.94 6.21
C CYS A 47 7.06 -3.38 6.67
N HIS A 48 7.04 -2.54 7.72
CA HIS A 48 5.86 -1.75 8.09
C HIS A 48 5.83 -0.39 7.41
N GLY A 49 4.60 0.11 7.24
CA GLY A 49 4.33 1.45 6.76
C GLY A 49 4.99 2.56 7.59
N PRO A 50 5.15 3.75 7.00
CA PRO A 50 5.79 4.89 7.65
C PRO A 50 4.97 5.40 8.84
N GLU A 51 5.64 6.05 9.79
CA GLU A 51 5.00 6.71 10.93
C GLU A 51 4.79 8.22 10.64
N PRO A 52 3.76 8.87 11.23
CA PRO A 52 2.72 8.28 12.07
C PRO A 52 1.74 7.43 11.25
N ARG A 53 1.31 6.29 11.82
CA ARG A 53 0.36 5.40 11.14
C ARG A 53 -1.04 5.98 11.23
N PRO A 54 -1.87 5.86 10.18
CA PRO A 54 -3.28 6.17 10.30
C PRO A 54 -3.97 5.34 11.40
N ASP A 55 -4.91 5.95 12.13
CA ASP A 55 -5.58 5.34 13.28
C ASP A 55 -6.36 4.05 12.93
N TRP A 56 -6.80 3.96 11.67
CA TRP A 56 -7.50 2.79 11.13
C TRP A 56 -6.60 1.56 11.00
N VAL A 57 -5.28 1.70 11.02
CA VAL A 57 -4.36 0.58 10.84
C VAL A 57 -4.40 -0.33 12.06
N VAL A 58 -4.87 -1.56 11.86
CA VAL A 58 -4.82 -2.62 12.87
C VAL A 58 -3.42 -3.25 12.88
N THR A 59 -2.78 -3.21 14.04
CA THR A 59 -1.41 -3.67 14.30
C THR A 59 -1.42 -4.78 15.36
N GLY A 60 -0.32 -5.52 15.46
CA GLY A 60 -0.16 -6.62 16.40
C GLY A 60 -0.91 -7.89 15.96
N SER A 61 -1.29 -8.70 16.95
CA SER A 61 -2.06 -9.92 16.73
C SER A 61 -3.44 -9.60 16.15
N ALA A 62 -3.70 -10.15 14.96
CA ALA A 62 -4.92 -9.95 14.20
C ALA A 62 -5.16 -11.14 13.25
N LEU A 63 -6.39 -11.28 12.77
CA LEU A 63 -6.78 -12.27 11.78
C LEU A 63 -7.07 -11.56 10.46
N ASP A 64 -6.42 -12.00 9.38
CA ASP A 64 -6.68 -11.54 8.01
C ASP A 64 -7.67 -12.51 7.35
N THR A 65 -8.79 -11.99 6.84
CA THR A 65 -9.85 -12.73 6.14
C THR A 65 -9.95 -12.26 4.69
N GLU A 66 -9.88 -13.20 3.73
CA GLU A 66 -10.07 -12.92 2.31
C GLU A 66 -11.53 -12.58 1.99
N LEU A 67 -11.77 -11.36 1.49
CA LEU A 67 -13.09 -10.93 1.03
C LEU A 67 -13.29 -11.17 -0.48
N GLY A 68 -12.22 -11.49 -1.20
CA GLY A 68 -12.25 -11.85 -2.61
C GLY A 68 -11.41 -10.94 -3.51
N VAL A 69 -11.51 -11.19 -4.81
CA VAL A 69 -10.68 -10.52 -5.82
C VAL A 69 -11.28 -9.14 -6.18
N LEU A 70 -10.48 -8.09 -6.03
CA LEU A 70 -10.83 -6.73 -6.48
C LEU A 70 -10.50 -6.52 -7.96
N LYS A 71 -9.31 -6.95 -8.39
CA LYS A 71 -8.82 -6.76 -9.76
C LYS A 71 -7.82 -7.85 -10.10
N THR A 72 -8.00 -8.50 -11.25
CA THR A 72 -6.96 -9.37 -11.82
C THR A 72 -6.09 -8.60 -12.80
N GLY A 73 -4.80 -8.92 -12.82
CA GLY A 73 -3.85 -8.26 -13.69
C GLY A 73 -2.81 -9.23 -14.25
N LYS A 74 -2.11 -8.76 -15.30
CA LYS A 74 -1.03 -9.53 -15.93
C LYS A 74 0.14 -9.77 -14.99
N GLU A 75 0.47 -8.76 -14.17
CA GLU A 75 1.66 -8.75 -13.32
C GLU A 75 1.32 -8.96 -11.84
N ALA A 76 0.13 -8.54 -11.41
CA ALA A 76 -0.33 -8.69 -10.05
C ALA A 76 -1.86 -8.80 -10.02
N ASP A 77 -2.36 -9.48 -9.00
CA ASP A 77 -3.77 -9.45 -8.62
C ASP A 77 -3.93 -8.59 -7.36
N VAL A 78 -5.10 -7.97 -7.22
CA VAL A 78 -5.49 -7.20 -6.05
C VAL A 78 -6.69 -7.87 -5.41
N PHE A 79 -6.58 -8.16 -4.12
CA PHE A 79 -7.62 -8.77 -3.29
C PHE A 79 -8.08 -7.76 -2.23
N LEU A 80 -9.29 -7.96 -1.71
CA LEU A 80 -9.75 -7.30 -0.49
C LEU A 80 -9.51 -8.23 0.69
N ILE A 81 -8.87 -7.71 1.73
CA ILE A 81 -8.63 -8.42 2.99
C ILE A 81 -9.24 -7.60 4.11
N GLU A 82 -10.02 -8.26 4.97
CA GLU A 82 -10.41 -7.72 6.27
C GLU A 82 -9.40 -8.13 7.33
N ARG A 83 -8.89 -7.18 8.12
CA ARG A 83 -8.06 -7.46 9.28
C ARG A 83 -8.80 -7.09 10.56
N THR A 84 -9.00 -8.06 11.42
CA THR A 84 -9.68 -7.90 12.71
C THR A 84 -8.72 -8.15 13.86
N SER A 85 -8.63 -7.24 14.82
CA SER A 85 -7.75 -7.43 15.98
C SER A 85 -8.23 -8.58 16.86
N THR A 86 -7.30 -9.38 17.38
CA THR A 86 -7.63 -10.43 18.36
C THR A 86 -7.94 -9.86 19.75
N ASN A 87 -7.39 -8.68 20.08
CA ASN A 87 -7.59 -8.02 21.37
C ASN A 87 -8.88 -7.19 21.41
N ASP A 88 -9.37 -6.77 20.25
CA ASP A 88 -10.58 -5.96 20.10
C ASP A 88 -11.30 -6.35 18.80
N PRO A 89 -12.26 -7.29 18.85
CA PRO A 89 -12.98 -7.76 17.66
C PRO A 89 -13.82 -6.69 16.95
N GLU A 90 -14.14 -5.57 17.61
CA GLU A 90 -14.81 -4.44 16.95
C GLU A 90 -13.84 -3.62 16.08
N ARG A 91 -12.53 -3.78 16.33
CA ARG A 91 -11.48 -3.10 15.58
C ARG A 91 -11.10 -3.90 14.32
N THR A 92 -11.84 -3.61 13.25
CA THR A 92 -11.64 -4.17 11.90
C THR A 92 -11.24 -3.12 10.87
N VAL A 93 -10.51 -3.53 9.83
CA VAL A 93 -10.17 -2.70 8.67
C VAL A 93 -10.19 -3.54 7.38
N VAL A 94 -10.77 -2.99 6.31
CA VAL A 94 -10.62 -3.53 4.95
C VAL A 94 -9.42 -2.88 4.25
N MET A 95 -8.57 -3.69 3.65
CA MET A 95 -7.36 -3.29 2.94
C MET A 95 -7.30 -3.91 1.55
N ALA A 96 -6.50 -3.30 0.67
CA ALA A 96 -6.16 -3.88 -0.62
C ALA A 96 -4.84 -4.67 -0.50
N ALA A 97 -4.87 -5.93 -0.92
CA ALA A 97 -3.70 -6.81 -0.97
C ALA A 97 -3.26 -7.02 -2.41
N LYS A 98 -2.15 -6.37 -2.81
CA LYS A 98 -1.57 -6.52 -4.15
C LYS A 98 -0.51 -7.61 -4.13
N ARG A 99 -0.76 -8.70 -4.84
CA ARG A 99 0.09 -9.89 -4.93
C ARG A 99 0.69 -10.00 -6.32
N TYR A 100 2.01 -9.92 -6.43
CA TYR A 100 2.70 -10.06 -7.71
C TYR A 100 2.80 -11.54 -8.11
N ARG A 101 2.56 -11.80 -9.39
CA ARG A 101 2.68 -13.13 -9.98
C ARG A 101 4.14 -13.47 -10.23
N ASN A 102 4.50 -14.74 -10.05
CA ASN A 102 5.76 -15.28 -10.55
C ASN A 102 5.71 -15.36 -12.10
N GLU A 103 6.81 -15.02 -12.77
CA GLU A 103 6.91 -14.61 -14.19
C GLU A 103 6.58 -15.68 -15.27
N ASP A 104 5.59 -16.55 -15.10
CA ASP A 104 5.31 -17.57 -16.13
C ASP A 104 4.68 -16.99 -17.40
N HIS A 105 3.96 -15.85 -17.34
CA HIS A 105 3.11 -15.39 -18.45
C HIS A 105 3.45 -13.99 -18.99
N ARG A 106 4.72 -13.73 -19.34
CA ARG A 106 5.10 -12.53 -20.14
C ARG A 106 5.36 -12.87 -21.61
N THR A 107 4.33 -13.28 -22.35
CA THR A 107 4.27 -12.95 -23.78
C THR A 107 3.81 -11.49 -23.87
N PHE A 108 4.74 -10.58 -24.09
CA PHE A 108 4.63 -9.42 -24.98
C PHE A 108 5.87 -8.54 -24.78
N HIS A 109 6.76 -8.61 -25.77
CA HIS A 109 7.89 -7.71 -25.95
C HIS A 109 7.41 -6.27 -26.13
N ARG A 110 7.46 -5.52 -25.05
CA ARG A 110 7.74 -4.07 -24.97
C ARG A 110 8.23 -3.88 -23.54
N ASN A 111 9.50 -3.55 -23.34
CA ASN A 111 10.10 -2.94 -22.14
C ASN A 111 11.61 -3.22 -22.05
N ASN A 112 12.39 -2.89 -23.09
CA ASN A 112 13.83 -2.65 -22.85
C ASN A 112 14.07 -1.25 -22.28
N THR A 113 13.13 -0.33 -22.49
CA THR A 113 13.24 1.09 -22.12
C THR A 113 13.02 1.38 -20.62
N TYR A 114 12.26 0.54 -19.91
CA TYR A 114 11.88 0.81 -18.51
C TYR A 114 12.97 0.41 -17.51
N THR A 115 13.92 -0.43 -17.93
CA THR A 115 14.98 -0.97 -17.06
C THR A 115 16.33 -0.29 -17.29
N GLU A 116 16.51 0.41 -18.42
CA GLU A 116 17.80 0.99 -18.83
C GLU A 116 18.34 2.07 -17.87
N GLY A 117 17.48 2.74 -17.08
CA GLY A 117 17.90 3.68 -16.03
C GLY A 117 18.07 3.06 -14.63
N ARG A 118 17.60 1.84 -14.40
CA ARG A 118 17.53 1.25 -13.05
C ARG A 118 18.85 0.54 -12.71
N ARG A 119 19.85 1.31 -12.25
CA ARG A 119 21.11 0.77 -11.70
C ARG A 119 20.82 -0.10 -10.47
N THR A 120 20.60 -1.39 -10.67
CA THR A 120 20.51 -2.37 -9.57
C THR A 120 21.87 -2.48 -8.88
N ARG A 121 21.89 -2.23 -7.57
CA ARG A 121 23.12 -2.17 -6.77
C ARG A 121 23.68 -3.53 -6.36
N ASN A 122 23.18 -4.64 -6.90
CA ASN A 122 23.62 -5.99 -6.56
C ASN A 122 23.91 -6.85 -7.79
N SER A 123 25.20 -6.98 -8.12
CA SER A 123 25.70 -7.79 -9.25
C SER A 123 25.44 -9.31 -9.14
N ARG A 124 24.86 -9.77 -8.03
CA ARG A 124 24.45 -11.17 -7.81
C ARG A 124 23.02 -11.42 -8.31
N ASP A 125 22.11 -10.50 -8.06
CA ASP A 125 20.69 -10.65 -8.44
C ASP A 125 20.52 -10.50 -9.95
N THR A 126 21.33 -9.64 -10.59
CA THR A 126 21.41 -9.52 -12.05
C THR A 126 21.78 -10.85 -12.74
N ARG A 127 22.60 -11.69 -12.08
CA ARG A 127 23.03 -13.00 -12.62
C ARG A 127 21.98 -14.09 -12.40
N ALA A 128 21.18 -14.00 -11.34
CA ALA A 128 20.07 -14.92 -11.08
C ALA A 128 18.92 -14.71 -12.09
N MET A 129 18.62 -13.46 -12.43
CA MET A 129 17.62 -13.11 -13.46
C MET A 129 18.01 -13.57 -14.87
N ALA A 130 19.31 -13.58 -15.19
CA ALA A 130 19.80 -13.98 -16.52
C ALA A 130 19.56 -15.46 -16.89
N LYS A 131 19.19 -16.31 -15.92
CA LYS A 131 19.03 -17.77 -16.13
C LYS A 131 17.57 -18.25 -16.20
N GLY A 132 16.57 -17.39 -15.97
CA GLY A 132 15.15 -17.75 -16.13
C GLY A 132 14.63 -18.89 -15.23
N SER A 133 15.38 -19.30 -14.20
CA SER A 133 14.99 -20.35 -13.25
C SER A 133 13.85 -19.90 -12.33
N GLU A 134 13.09 -20.83 -11.76
CA GLU A 134 12.03 -20.55 -10.75
C GLU A 134 12.51 -19.62 -9.62
N HIS A 135 13.73 -19.83 -9.12
CA HIS A 135 14.36 -18.94 -8.14
C HIS A 135 14.59 -17.52 -8.67
N GLY A 136 14.99 -17.38 -9.94
CA GLY A 136 15.15 -16.09 -10.60
C GLY A 136 13.84 -15.34 -10.79
N LYS A 137 12.74 -16.05 -11.09
CA LYS A 137 11.39 -15.47 -11.23
C LYS A 137 10.85 -14.97 -9.88
N ALA A 138 11.05 -15.73 -8.80
CA ALA A 138 10.68 -15.33 -7.45
C ALA A 138 11.47 -14.08 -6.99
N VAL A 139 12.78 -14.04 -7.30
CA VAL A 139 13.62 -12.86 -7.04
C VAL A 139 13.13 -11.64 -7.84
N ALA A 140 12.76 -11.81 -9.10
CA ALA A 140 12.21 -10.73 -9.92
C ALA A 140 10.89 -10.19 -9.35
N ALA A 141 9.92 -11.06 -9.02
CA ALA A 141 8.66 -10.66 -8.41
C ALA A 141 8.86 -9.90 -7.09
N GLY A 142 9.79 -10.35 -6.24
CA GLY A 142 10.17 -9.64 -5.01
C GLY A 142 10.77 -8.26 -5.27
N GLN A 143 11.53 -8.07 -6.36
CA GLN A 143 12.06 -6.75 -6.74
C GLN A 143 10.96 -5.79 -7.18
N TRP A 144 9.92 -6.27 -7.88
CA TRP A 144 8.77 -5.43 -8.27
C TRP A 144 7.96 -4.99 -7.05
N ALA A 145 7.65 -5.92 -6.15
CA ALA A 145 6.96 -5.61 -4.90
C ALA A 145 7.79 -4.64 -4.03
N GLY A 146 9.09 -4.89 -3.86
CA GLY A 146 9.98 -4.00 -3.13
C GLY A 146 10.07 -2.60 -3.73
N ALA A 147 10.11 -2.47 -5.06
CA ALA A 147 10.14 -1.16 -5.71
C ALA A 147 8.83 -0.38 -5.52
N GLU A 148 7.67 -1.02 -5.66
CA GLU A 148 6.39 -0.35 -5.41
C GLU A 148 6.22 0.02 -3.94
N TRP A 149 6.67 -0.84 -3.03
CA TRP A 149 6.70 -0.58 -1.60
C TRP A 149 7.51 0.68 -1.25
N GLU A 150 8.74 0.77 -1.74
CA GLU A 150 9.59 1.94 -1.47
C GLU A 150 9.03 3.23 -2.11
N ALA A 151 8.42 3.13 -3.29
CA ALA A 151 7.74 4.25 -3.93
C ALA A 151 6.54 4.73 -3.09
N LEU A 152 5.65 3.82 -2.68
CA LEU A 152 4.51 4.15 -1.83
C LEU A 152 4.95 4.79 -0.52
N LYS A 153 5.97 4.24 0.15
CA LYS A 153 6.50 4.82 1.41
C LYS A 153 7.03 6.22 1.19
N THR A 154 7.84 6.40 0.16
CA THR A 154 8.46 7.69 -0.16
C THR A 154 7.41 8.74 -0.46
N PHE A 155 6.48 8.42 -1.37
CA PHE A 155 5.47 9.36 -1.83
C PHE A 155 4.47 9.70 -0.74
N TRP A 156 4.00 8.71 0.01
CA TRP A 156 3.10 8.96 1.13
C TRP A 156 3.76 9.83 2.21
N SER A 157 5.02 9.56 2.56
CA SER A 157 5.76 10.35 3.56
C SER A 157 6.01 11.80 3.13
N GLN A 158 5.94 12.08 1.82
CA GLN A 158 6.01 13.43 1.27
C GLN A 158 4.64 14.10 1.09
N GLY A 159 3.56 13.46 1.55
CA GLY A 159 2.20 13.98 1.44
C GLY A 159 1.58 13.83 0.05
N ILE A 160 2.22 13.09 -0.86
CA ILE A 160 1.63 12.78 -2.17
C ILE A 160 0.46 11.82 -1.91
N PRO A 161 -0.74 12.09 -2.47
CA PRO A 161 -1.92 11.30 -2.18
C PRO A 161 -1.86 9.95 -2.91
N VAL A 162 -1.20 8.98 -2.29
CA VAL A 162 -1.12 7.58 -2.71
C VAL A 162 -1.76 6.71 -1.62
N PRO A 163 -2.15 5.45 -1.89
CA PRO A 163 -2.62 4.55 -0.85
C PRO A 163 -1.57 4.41 0.25
N TYR A 164 -1.97 4.54 1.51
CA TYR A 164 -1.04 4.31 2.61
C TYR A 164 -0.52 2.85 2.57
N PRO A 165 0.81 2.62 2.49
CA PRO A 165 1.39 1.28 2.49
C PRO A 165 1.41 0.72 3.92
N VAL A 166 0.59 -0.29 4.21
CA VAL A 166 0.46 -0.85 5.56
C VAL A 166 1.64 -1.76 5.88
N GLN A 167 1.92 -2.73 5.00
CA GLN A 167 3.06 -3.64 5.14
C GLN A 167 3.41 -4.32 3.80
N ILE A 168 4.63 -4.84 3.71
CA ILE A 168 5.05 -5.77 2.66
C ILE A 168 5.48 -7.11 3.27
N ASP A 169 5.06 -8.22 2.67
CA ASP A 169 5.49 -9.56 3.03
C ASP A 169 5.77 -10.38 1.77
N GLY A 170 7.04 -10.68 1.50
CA GLY A 170 7.47 -11.30 0.26
C GLY A 170 7.07 -10.49 -0.98
N THR A 171 6.09 -11.00 -1.73
CA THR A 171 5.55 -10.37 -2.94
C THR A 171 4.15 -9.78 -2.75
N GLU A 172 3.67 -9.66 -1.52
CA GLU A 172 2.38 -9.08 -1.19
C GLU A 172 2.57 -7.72 -0.52
N ILE A 173 1.87 -6.70 -1.02
CA ILE A 173 1.75 -5.39 -0.38
C ILE A 173 0.33 -5.23 0.13
N LEU A 174 0.17 -5.02 1.44
CA LEU A 174 -1.08 -4.54 2.02
C LEU A 174 -1.05 -3.02 2.06
N MET A 175 -2.13 -2.39 1.58
CA MET A 175 -2.26 -0.94 1.50
C MET A 175 -3.70 -0.50 1.72
N GLU A 176 -3.89 0.81 1.92
CA GLU A 176 -5.20 1.46 2.03
C GLU A 176 -6.16 0.98 0.92
N PHE A 177 -7.30 0.43 1.31
CA PHE A 177 -8.43 0.32 0.40
C PHE A 177 -9.13 1.67 0.33
N VAL A 178 -8.90 2.40 -0.76
CA VAL A 178 -9.44 3.75 -0.93
C VAL A 178 -10.94 3.67 -1.18
N THR A 179 -11.73 4.20 -0.24
CA THR A 179 -13.19 4.21 -0.30
C THR A 179 -13.75 5.59 -0.63
N GLY A 180 -14.92 5.60 -1.28
CA GLY A 180 -15.73 6.79 -1.46
C GLY A 180 -16.58 7.11 -0.22
N PRO A 181 -17.34 8.23 -0.25
CA PRO A 181 -18.20 8.65 0.87
C PRO A 181 -19.30 7.64 1.25
N ASP A 182 -19.63 6.70 0.37
CA ASP A 182 -20.60 5.63 0.57
C ASP A 182 -19.98 4.36 1.18
N GLY A 183 -18.68 4.37 1.46
CA GLY A 183 -17.93 3.22 1.98
C GLY A 183 -17.58 2.18 0.92
N ALA A 184 -18.01 2.35 -0.33
CA ALA A 184 -17.61 1.48 -1.43
C ALA A 184 -16.22 1.88 -1.96
N GLY A 185 -15.58 0.99 -2.73
CA GLY A 185 -14.31 1.31 -3.38
C GLY A 185 -14.42 2.55 -4.27
N ALA A 186 -13.50 3.49 -4.12
CA ALA A 186 -13.53 4.75 -4.86
C ALA A 186 -13.46 4.48 -6.38
N PRO A 187 -14.31 5.13 -7.20
CA PRO A 187 -14.26 4.98 -8.64
C PRO A 187 -12.97 5.57 -9.20
N ARG A 188 -12.54 5.09 -10.38
CA ARG A 188 -11.50 5.78 -11.15
C ARG A 188 -12.01 7.16 -11.57
N LEU A 189 -11.11 8.14 -11.64
CA LEU A 189 -11.43 9.51 -12.06
C LEU A 189 -12.15 9.52 -13.43
N ALA A 190 -11.73 8.65 -14.36
CA ALA A 190 -12.39 8.45 -15.65
C ALA A 190 -13.90 8.14 -15.57
N GLN A 191 -14.33 7.49 -14.49
CA GLN A 191 -15.70 7.02 -14.24
C GLN A 191 -16.44 7.89 -13.21
N ALA A 192 -15.74 8.81 -12.56
CA ALA A 192 -16.29 9.62 -11.49
C ALA A 192 -17.27 10.67 -12.04
N ARG A 193 -18.36 10.89 -11.30
CA ARG A 193 -19.26 12.03 -11.56
C ARG A 193 -18.61 13.29 -11.03
N THR A 194 -18.79 14.39 -11.75
CA THR A 194 -18.11 15.65 -11.43
C THR A 194 -19.02 16.85 -11.57
N THR A 195 -18.61 17.95 -10.94
CA THR A 195 -19.18 19.29 -11.05
C THR A 195 -18.05 20.28 -11.36
N PRO A 196 -18.33 21.48 -11.88
CA PRO A 196 -17.29 22.46 -12.15
C PRO A 196 -16.42 22.81 -10.93
N ALA A 197 -17.04 22.94 -9.75
CA ALA A 197 -16.30 23.19 -8.51
C ALA A 197 -15.40 22.00 -8.12
N LEU A 198 -15.91 20.77 -8.27
CA LEU A 198 -15.15 19.57 -7.96
C LEU A 198 -13.99 19.35 -8.95
N LEU A 199 -14.17 19.69 -10.23
CA LEU A 199 -13.08 19.66 -11.22
C LEU A 199 -11.93 20.58 -10.85
N GLN A 200 -12.21 21.81 -10.40
CA GLN A 200 -11.18 22.74 -9.93
C GLN A 200 -10.41 22.12 -8.76
N THR A 201 -11.13 21.66 -7.73
CA THR A 201 -10.54 21.03 -6.54
C THR A 201 -9.70 19.81 -6.88
N TRP A 202 -10.16 18.97 -7.80
CA TRP A 202 -9.42 17.81 -8.28
C TRP A 202 -8.19 18.19 -9.11
N PHE A 203 -8.28 19.21 -9.95
CA PHE A 203 -7.14 19.67 -10.74
C PHE A 203 -6.04 20.21 -9.84
N ASP A 204 -6.39 21.06 -8.87
CA ASP A 204 -5.43 21.62 -7.92
C ASP A 204 -4.73 20.52 -7.11
N GLN A 205 -5.49 19.54 -6.59
CA GLN A 205 -4.93 18.37 -5.91
C GLN A 205 -4.00 17.54 -6.82
N LEU A 206 -4.41 17.28 -8.06
CA LEU A 206 -3.61 16.48 -8.98
C LEU A 206 -2.32 17.20 -9.36
N ARG A 207 -2.40 18.51 -9.63
CA ARG A 207 -1.22 19.33 -9.91
C ARG A 207 -0.25 19.29 -8.74
N ASP A 208 -0.74 19.47 -7.52
CA ASP A 208 0.11 19.43 -6.32
C ASP A 208 0.73 18.03 -6.10
N ALA A 209 -0.01 16.96 -6.41
CA ALA A 209 0.52 15.59 -6.41
C ALA A 209 1.63 15.39 -7.47
N MET A 210 1.45 15.92 -8.68
CA MET A 210 2.45 15.88 -9.75
C MET A 210 3.69 16.70 -9.39
N VAL A 211 3.53 17.88 -8.78
CA VAL A 211 4.65 18.65 -8.22
C VAL A 211 5.40 17.83 -7.16
N GLY A 212 4.68 17.16 -6.27
CA GLY A 212 5.27 16.27 -5.27
C GLY A 212 6.10 15.15 -5.90
N LEU A 213 5.57 14.48 -6.94
CA LEU A 213 6.30 13.45 -7.68
C LEU A 213 7.59 14.01 -8.29
N VAL A 214 7.52 15.15 -8.98
CA VAL A 214 8.69 15.76 -9.62
C VAL A 214 9.74 16.18 -8.60
N ARG A 215 9.34 16.75 -7.46
CA ARG A 215 10.26 17.07 -6.35
C ARG A 215 10.90 15.83 -5.74
N ALA A 216 10.21 14.70 -5.76
CA ALA A 216 10.79 13.41 -5.38
C ALA A 216 11.77 12.86 -6.44
N GLY A 217 11.88 13.51 -7.61
CA GLY A 217 12.71 13.09 -8.74
C GLY A 217 11.99 12.17 -9.74
N PHE A 218 10.65 12.08 -9.67
CA PHE A 218 9.87 11.10 -10.42
C PHE A 218 8.77 11.73 -11.29
N ALA A 219 8.48 11.06 -12.40
CA ALA A 219 7.23 11.17 -13.14
C ALA A 219 6.48 9.86 -12.92
N HIS A 220 5.16 9.86 -13.07
CA HIS A 220 4.41 8.62 -12.97
C HIS A 220 4.70 7.72 -14.18
N GLY A 221 4.87 8.30 -15.37
CA GLY A 221 5.23 7.59 -16.61
C GLY A 221 4.05 6.99 -17.39
N ASP A 222 2.87 6.94 -16.80
CA ASP A 222 1.63 6.56 -17.47
C ASP A 222 0.40 7.21 -16.81
N LEU A 223 0.54 8.39 -16.20
CA LEU A 223 -0.54 9.05 -15.48
C LEU A 223 -1.72 9.31 -16.43
N SER A 224 -2.91 8.94 -15.98
CA SER A 224 -4.16 9.13 -16.70
C SER A 224 -5.35 9.10 -15.74
N PRO A 225 -6.55 9.50 -16.18
CA PRO A 225 -7.77 9.38 -15.36
C PRO A 225 -8.11 7.94 -14.94
N TYR A 226 -7.42 6.93 -15.50
CA TYR A 226 -7.63 5.52 -15.17
C TYR A 226 -6.77 5.02 -14.02
N ASN A 227 -5.69 5.72 -13.64
CA ASN A 227 -4.85 5.40 -12.48
C ASN A 227 -4.92 6.47 -11.38
N ILE A 228 -6.04 7.20 -11.36
CA ILE A 228 -6.40 8.11 -10.28
C ILE A 228 -7.75 7.63 -9.75
N LEU A 229 -7.88 7.47 -8.44
CA LEU A 229 -9.14 7.19 -7.74
C LEU A 229 -9.73 8.49 -7.21
N ALA A 230 -11.05 8.63 -7.28
CA ALA A 230 -11.79 9.79 -6.79
C ALA A 230 -12.65 9.40 -5.58
N ALA A 231 -12.10 9.59 -4.38
CA ALA A 231 -12.73 9.32 -3.08
C ALA A 231 -13.52 10.56 -2.61
N GLY A 232 -14.63 10.85 -3.28
CA GLY A 232 -15.35 12.10 -3.08
C GLY A 232 -14.51 13.28 -3.56
N GLU A 233 -14.10 14.16 -2.64
CA GLU A 233 -13.22 15.30 -2.96
C GLU A 233 -11.75 14.92 -3.03
N ARG A 234 -11.32 13.83 -2.36
CA ARG A 234 -9.92 13.39 -2.33
C ARG A 234 -9.56 12.62 -3.61
N LEU A 235 -8.49 13.02 -4.29
CA LEU A 235 -7.85 12.17 -5.30
C LEU A 235 -6.80 11.27 -4.67
N VAL A 236 -6.63 10.06 -5.21
CA VAL A 236 -5.53 9.15 -4.85
C VAL A 236 -4.90 8.56 -6.11
N VAL A 237 -3.59 8.74 -6.29
CA VAL A 237 -2.82 8.21 -7.41
C VAL A 237 -2.42 6.76 -7.11
N ILE A 238 -2.68 5.86 -8.06
CA ILE A 238 -2.43 4.41 -7.93
C ILE A 238 -1.57 3.90 -9.09
N ASP A 239 -1.15 2.62 -9.03
CA ASP A 239 -0.33 1.99 -10.07
C ASP A 239 1.01 2.72 -10.30
N LEU A 240 1.76 2.94 -9.21
CA LEU A 240 3.09 3.58 -9.16
C LEU A 240 4.33 2.75 -9.59
N PRO A 241 4.31 1.43 -9.90
CA PRO A 241 5.56 0.70 -10.20
C PRO A 241 6.24 1.17 -11.51
N GLN A 242 5.56 2.04 -12.26
CA GLN A 242 6.07 2.71 -13.46
C GLN A 242 6.73 4.07 -13.18
N ALA A 243 6.86 4.50 -11.91
CA ALA A 243 7.50 5.78 -11.61
C ALA A 243 8.90 5.85 -12.24
N ILE A 244 9.09 6.84 -13.11
CA ILE A 244 10.30 7.04 -13.91
C ILE A 244 11.13 8.14 -13.26
N ASP A 245 12.41 7.87 -13.03
CA ASP A 245 13.39 8.89 -12.63
C ASP A 245 13.48 9.95 -13.72
N VAL A 246 13.02 11.15 -13.42
CA VAL A 246 12.90 12.26 -14.37
C VAL A 246 14.26 12.80 -14.79
N ILE A 247 15.26 12.67 -13.91
CA ILE A 247 16.61 13.22 -14.11
C ILE A 247 17.55 12.14 -14.65
N GLY A 248 17.47 10.93 -14.09
CA GLY A 248 18.33 9.79 -14.41
C GLY A 248 17.93 9.02 -15.67
N ASN A 249 16.68 9.14 -16.14
CA ASN A 249 16.23 8.53 -17.38
C ASN A 249 16.35 9.53 -18.56
N PRO A 250 17.02 9.19 -19.67
CA PRO A 250 17.07 10.04 -20.86
C PRO A 250 15.71 10.46 -21.42
N GLN A 251 14.67 9.68 -21.14
CA GLN A 251 13.28 9.94 -21.55
C GLN A 251 12.40 10.45 -20.41
N GLY A 252 12.97 10.76 -19.24
CA GLY A 252 12.22 11.18 -18.05
C GLY A 252 11.33 12.39 -18.31
N MET A 253 11.82 13.39 -19.03
CA MET A 253 11.03 14.57 -19.41
C MET A 253 9.91 14.25 -20.40
N ASP A 254 10.12 13.32 -21.34
CA ASP A 254 9.08 12.90 -22.28
C ASP A 254 7.93 12.19 -21.55
N PHE A 255 8.25 11.40 -20.53
CA PHE A 255 7.26 10.77 -19.66
C PHE A 255 6.49 11.80 -18.84
N LEU A 256 7.17 12.79 -18.25
CA LEU A 256 6.51 13.88 -17.52
C LEU A 256 5.59 14.69 -18.44
N HIS A 257 6.03 15.04 -19.64
CA HIS A 257 5.21 15.75 -20.64
C HIS A 257 3.97 14.93 -21.03
N ARG A 258 4.14 13.62 -21.24
CA ARG A 258 3.03 12.70 -21.52
C ARG A 258 2.02 12.67 -20.37
N ASP A 259 2.47 12.64 -19.13
CA ASP A 259 1.60 12.67 -17.95
C ASP A 259 0.78 13.97 -17.94
N CYS A 260 1.42 15.13 -18.14
CA CYS A 260 0.77 16.45 -18.24
C CYS A 260 -0.30 16.48 -19.32
N ARG A 261 0.05 16.02 -20.52
CA ARG A 261 -0.84 15.95 -21.66
C ARG A 261 -2.07 15.09 -21.40
N ASN A 262 -1.89 13.92 -20.79
CA ASN A 262 -2.99 13.00 -20.53
C ASN A 262 -4.01 13.60 -19.56
N VAL A 263 -3.54 14.25 -18.49
CA VAL A 263 -4.43 14.86 -17.48
C VAL A 263 -5.07 16.13 -18.02
N ALA A 264 -4.29 17.02 -18.66
CA ALA A 264 -4.78 18.26 -19.24
C ALA A 264 -5.91 18.00 -20.25
N ARG A 265 -5.71 17.04 -21.16
CA ARG A 265 -6.76 16.64 -22.12
C ARG A 265 -8.04 16.16 -21.45
N TRP A 266 -7.92 15.38 -20.37
CA TRP A 266 -9.11 14.90 -19.67
C TRP A 266 -9.85 16.05 -18.96
N PHE A 267 -9.15 16.89 -18.20
CA PHE A 267 -9.78 18.04 -17.51
C PHE A 267 -10.43 19.00 -18.51
N SER A 268 -9.73 19.34 -19.61
CA SER A 268 -10.27 20.17 -20.69
C SER A 268 -11.52 19.55 -21.31
N SER A 269 -11.54 18.22 -21.53
CA SER A 269 -12.73 17.51 -22.03
C SER A 269 -13.93 17.54 -21.07
N LYS A 270 -13.71 17.82 -19.78
CA LYS A 270 -14.74 17.94 -18.74
C LYS A 270 -15.16 19.39 -18.48
N GLY A 271 -14.58 20.36 -19.17
CA GLY A 271 -14.91 21.78 -19.04
C GLY A 271 -14.04 22.57 -18.06
N HIS A 272 -12.89 22.02 -17.66
CA HIS A 272 -11.85 22.74 -16.93
C HIS A 272 -10.64 22.90 -17.86
N GLU A 273 -10.51 24.05 -18.52
CA GLU A 273 -9.46 24.28 -19.51
C GLU A 273 -8.07 24.26 -18.87
N VAL A 274 -7.24 23.33 -19.34
CA VAL A 274 -5.85 23.15 -18.93
C VAL A 274 -4.99 23.09 -20.19
N ASP A 275 -3.97 23.95 -20.25
CA ASP A 275 -2.95 23.92 -21.28
C ASP A 275 -1.81 22.96 -20.88
N GLU A 276 -1.53 21.96 -21.73
CA GLU A 276 -0.57 20.90 -21.43
C GLU A 276 0.88 21.42 -21.36
N GLU A 277 1.23 22.41 -22.17
CA GLU A 277 2.58 23.00 -22.21
C GLU A 277 2.84 23.89 -20.99
N THR A 278 1.84 24.67 -20.56
CA THR A 278 1.91 25.48 -19.35
C THR A 278 2.06 24.59 -18.12
N LEU A 279 1.24 23.54 -17.99
CA LEU A 279 1.36 22.58 -16.89
C LEU A 279 2.75 21.92 -16.88
N PHE A 280 3.25 21.50 -18.05
CA PHE A 280 4.58 20.89 -18.14
C PHE A 280 5.69 21.88 -17.75
N ALA A 281 5.67 23.10 -18.28
CA ALA A 281 6.64 24.13 -17.95
C ALA A 281 6.66 24.45 -16.44
N ASP A 282 5.47 24.54 -15.82
CA ASP A 282 5.33 24.73 -14.38
C ASP A 282 5.95 23.58 -13.58
N LEU A 283 5.73 22.32 -14.00
CA LEU A 283 6.30 21.16 -13.32
C LEU A 283 7.83 21.06 -13.48
N VAL A 284 8.36 21.38 -14.65
CA VAL A 284 9.81 21.38 -14.90
C VAL A 284 10.55 22.33 -13.96
N ALA A 285 9.93 23.43 -13.54
CA ALA A 285 10.51 24.37 -12.58
C ALA A 285 10.76 23.75 -11.19
N TYR A 286 10.13 22.61 -10.87
CA TYR A 286 10.33 21.87 -9.63
C TYR A 286 11.31 20.68 -9.75
N ALA A 287 11.83 20.41 -10.94
CA ALA A 287 12.78 19.33 -11.17
C ALA A 287 14.23 19.69 -10.78
N TYR A 288 14.51 20.96 -10.46
CA TYR A 288 15.84 21.52 -10.17
C TYR A 288 15.88 22.34 -8.88
#